data_AF-A0A937N7N0-F1
#
_entry.id   AF-A0A937N7N0-F1
#
_cell.length_a   1.000
_cell.length_b   1.000
_cell.length_c   1.000
_cell.angle_alpha   90.00
_cell.angle_beta   90.00
_cell.angle_gamma   90.00
#
_symmetry.space_group_name_H-M   'P 1'
#
loop_
_entity.id
_entity.type
_entity.pdbx_description
1 polymer ?
#
loop_
_entity_poly.entity_id
_entity_poly.type
_entity_poly.pdbx_seq_one_letter_code
_entity_poly.pdbx_strand_id
1 'polypeptide(L)'
;MAELTAKQAAFVAAVEAGKTVSAAAALAHVNPTTHYRWMAANEDYRDAIAVAEEAAWDEFLGVVVDRALNGVRRLRFCHGNPVIDPSTGEPYVETKYDNRLLILALRLFRPEKYGPIWGVPAAFRRR
;
A
#
# COMPACT_ATOMS: atom_id res chain seq x y z
N MET A 1 23.96 -12.35 18.10
CA MET A 1 22.73 -11.83 17.49
C MET A 1 22.04 -11.05 18.58
N ALA A 2 21.99 -9.73 18.52
CA ALA A 2 21.31 -9.02 19.60
C ALA A 2 19.81 -9.33 19.47
N GLU A 3 19.23 -9.85 20.54
CA GLU A 3 17.84 -10.28 20.54
C GLU A 3 16.94 -9.07 20.74
N LEU A 4 15.98 -8.91 19.82
CA LEU A 4 14.89 -7.98 19.98
C LEU A 4 14.15 -8.30 21.29
N THR A 5 13.81 -7.28 22.07
CA THR A 5 12.91 -7.48 23.21
C THR A 5 11.52 -7.92 22.69
N ALA A 6 10.74 -8.60 23.53
CA ALA A 6 9.39 -9.06 23.15
C ALA A 6 8.50 -7.93 22.61
N LYS A 7 8.63 -6.71 23.14
CA LYS A 7 7.89 -5.53 22.66
C LYS A 7 8.38 -5.03 21.31
N GLN A 8 9.70 -5.05 21.08
CA GLN A 8 10.27 -4.72 19.79
C GLN A 8 9.86 -5.73 18.72
N ALA A 9 9.93 -7.03 19.02
CA ALA A 9 9.49 -8.08 18.12
C ALA A 9 8.00 -7.96 17.76
N ALA A 10 7.13 -7.72 18.75
CA ALA A 10 5.70 -7.48 18.50
C ALA A 10 5.45 -6.23 17.63
N PHE A 11 6.25 -5.18 17.82
CA PHE A 11 6.17 -3.98 16.98
C PHE A 11 6.60 -4.27 15.55
N VAL A 12 7.74 -4.93 15.36
CA VAL A 12 8.28 -5.31 14.04
C VAL A 12 7.26 -6.17 13.27
N ALA A 13 6.69 -7.19 13.92
CA ALA A 13 5.67 -8.04 13.30
C ALA A 13 4.40 -7.24 12.89
N ALA A 14 4.03 -6.21 13.65
CA ALA A 14 2.92 -5.35 13.28
C ALA A 14 3.26 -4.46 12.06
N VAL A 15 4.49 -3.97 11.96
CA VAL A 15 4.95 -3.21 10.79
C VAL A 15 4.99 -4.10 9.55
N GLU A 16 5.51 -5.32 9.68
CA GLU A 16 5.54 -6.33 8.62
C GLU A 16 4.13 -6.64 8.08
N ALA A 17 3.13 -6.67 8.98
CA ALA A 17 1.71 -6.80 8.62
C ALA A 17 1.07 -5.49 8.10
N GLY A 18 1.86 -4.50 7.69
CA GLY A 18 1.43 -3.24 7.09
C GLY A 18 0.71 -2.27 8.04
N LYS A 19 0.90 -2.38 9.36
CA LYS A 19 0.27 -1.46 10.32
C LYS A 19 1.04 -0.13 10.40
N THR A 20 0.30 0.94 10.65
CA THR A 20 0.90 2.26 10.94
C THR A 20 1.66 2.23 12.27
N VAL A 21 2.62 3.15 12.46
CA VAL A 21 3.39 3.28 13.72
C VAL A 21 2.48 3.33 14.95
N SER A 22 1.38 4.09 14.90
CA SER A 22 0.43 4.18 16.02
C SER A 22 -0.29 2.86 16.30
N ALA A 23 -0.66 2.11 15.26
CA ALA A 23 -1.30 0.81 15.41
C ALA A 23 -0.32 -0.26 15.89
N ALA A 24 0.92 -0.26 15.37
CA ALA A 24 2.00 -1.13 15.83
C ALA A 24 2.36 -0.84 17.30
N ALA A 25 2.41 0.43 17.69
CA ALA A 25 2.64 0.83 19.09
C ALA A 25 1.54 0.32 20.03
N ALA A 26 0.27 0.39 19.59
CA ALA A 26 -0.86 -0.12 20.35
C ALA A 26 -0.77 -1.65 20.54
N LEU A 27 -0.44 -2.39 19.47
CA LEU A 27 -0.27 -3.85 19.51
C LEU A 27 0.92 -4.29 20.37
N ALA A 28 2.01 -3.52 20.35
CA ALA A 28 3.20 -3.78 21.16
C ALA A 28 3.09 -3.22 22.60
N HIS A 29 1.98 -2.58 22.95
CA HIS A 29 1.76 -1.94 24.24
C HIS A 29 2.88 -0.96 24.63
N VAL A 30 3.23 -0.06 23.71
CA VAL A 30 4.22 1.01 23.91
C VAL A 30 3.70 2.36 23.44
N ASN A 31 4.36 3.43 23.85
CA ASN A 31 4.13 4.75 23.29
C ASN A 31 4.72 4.82 21.87
N PRO A 32 4.07 5.45 20.88
CA PRO A 32 4.63 5.64 19.54
C PRO A 32 6.03 6.29 19.54
N THR A 33 6.31 7.19 20.48
CA THR A 33 7.65 7.80 20.62
C THR A 33 8.75 6.81 20.97
N THR A 34 8.39 5.67 21.59
CA THR A 34 9.34 4.60 21.93
C THR A 34 9.96 3.99 20.68
N HIS A 35 9.22 3.90 19.58
CA HIS A 35 9.76 3.43 18.29
C HIS A 35 10.97 4.26 17.85
N TYR A 36 10.85 5.60 17.83
CA TYR A 36 11.94 6.48 17.43
C TYR A 36 13.15 6.40 18.37
N ARG A 37 12.91 6.18 19.67
CA ARG A 37 14.00 5.93 20.64
C ARG A 37 14.73 4.63 20.34
N TRP A 38 14.01 3.56 20.00
CA TRP A 38 14.62 2.29 19.62
C TRP A 38 15.38 2.41 18.30
N MET A 39 14.85 3.12 17.30
CA MET A 39 15.55 3.40 16.06
C MET A 39 16.89 4.11 16.30
N ALA A 40 16.95 5.07 17.25
CA ALA A 40 18.20 5.76 17.56
C ALA A 40 19.22 4.88 18.31
N ALA A 41 18.75 4.02 19.22
CA ALA A 41 19.61 3.35 20.20
C ALA A 41 19.97 1.89 19.85
N ASN A 42 19.24 1.23 18.96
CA ASN A 42 19.38 -0.21 18.70
C ASN A 42 19.49 -0.49 17.20
N GLU A 43 20.65 -0.99 16.77
CA GLU A 43 20.95 -1.32 15.37
C GLU A 43 20.13 -2.51 14.86
N ASP A 44 20.09 -3.62 15.61
CA ASP A 44 19.31 -4.80 15.22
C ASP A 44 17.81 -4.50 15.07
N TYR A 45 17.28 -3.59 15.89
CA TYR A 45 15.90 -3.10 15.74
C TYR A 45 15.69 -2.30 14.46
N ARG A 46 16.64 -1.43 14.09
CA ARG A 46 16.55 -0.69 12.81
C ARG A 46 16.56 -1.65 11.63
N ASP A 47 17.45 -2.63 11.66
CA ASP A 47 17.56 -3.62 10.57
C ASP A 47 16.28 -4.45 10.46
N ALA A 48 15.73 -4.89 11.60
CA ALA A 48 14.46 -5.62 11.63
C ALA A 48 13.28 -4.78 11.11
N ILE A 49 13.24 -3.48 11.44
CA ILE A 49 12.21 -2.56 10.90
C ILE A 49 12.37 -2.38 9.40
N ALA A 50 13.60 -2.19 8.90
CA ALA A 50 13.83 -2.03 7.47
C ALA A 50 13.35 -3.26 6.68
N VAL A 51 13.66 -4.46 7.16
CA VAL A 51 13.17 -5.71 6.55
C VAL A 51 11.64 -5.81 6.59
N ALA A 52 11.03 -5.46 7.73
CA ALA A 52 9.58 -5.49 7.88
C ALA A 52 8.87 -4.46 6.98
N GLU A 53 9.44 -3.26 6.82
CA GLU A 53 8.90 -2.23 5.92
C GLU A 53 8.96 -2.68 4.46
N GLU A 54 10.07 -3.26 4.00
CA GLU A 54 10.19 -3.80 2.64
C GLU A 54 9.15 -4.91 2.38
N ALA A 55 8.99 -5.85 3.32
CA ALA A 55 7.98 -6.91 3.20
C ALA A 55 6.55 -6.35 3.12
N ALA A 56 6.23 -5.34 3.94
CA ALA A 56 4.93 -4.67 3.90
C ALA A 56 4.72 -3.91 2.58
N TRP A 57 5.77 -3.30 2.03
CA TRP A 57 5.71 -2.59 0.75
C TRP A 57 5.50 -3.54 -0.43
N ASP A 58 6.14 -4.70 -0.43
CA ASP A 58 5.93 -5.73 -1.45
C ASP A 58 4.47 -6.19 -1.49
N GLU A 59 3.86 -6.48 -0.33
CA GLU A 59 2.45 -6.86 -0.25
C GLU A 59 1.54 -5.71 -0.73
N PHE A 60 1.79 -4.49 -0.24
CA PHE A 60 1.03 -3.30 -0.64
C PHE A 60 1.10 -3.06 -2.15
N LEU A 61 2.29 -3.21 -2.74
CA LEU A 61 2.52 -3.04 -4.17
C LEU A 61 1.73 -4.08 -4.97
N GLY A 62 1.70 -5.33 -4.52
CA GLY A 62 0.87 -6.39 -5.12
C GLY A 62 -0.61 -6.00 -5.17
N VAL A 63 -1.16 -5.49 -4.06
CA VAL A 63 -2.56 -5.03 -4.00
C VAL A 63 -2.81 -3.82 -4.92
N VAL A 64 -1.87 -2.88 -4.99
CA VAL A 64 -1.97 -1.71 -5.88
C VAL A 64 -1.97 -2.13 -7.36
N VAL A 65 -1.07 -3.03 -7.74
CA VAL A 65 -0.99 -3.57 -9.10
C VAL A 65 -2.25 -4.33 -9.46
N ASP A 66 -2.72 -5.21 -8.58
CA ASP A 66 -3.96 -5.97 -8.79
C ASP A 66 -5.15 -5.03 -9.01
N ARG A 67 -5.34 -4.04 -8.14
CA ARG A 67 -6.43 -3.07 -8.28
C ARG A 67 -6.32 -2.21 -9.53
N ALA A 68 -5.10 -1.89 -9.96
CA ALA A 68 -4.88 -1.13 -11.19
C ALA A 68 -5.23 -1.95 -12.44
N LEU A 69 -4.88 -3.24 -12.47
CA LEU A 69 -5.06 -4.11 -13.64
C LEU A 69 -6.43 -4.77 -13.71
N ASN A 70 -6.96 -5.21 -12.57
CA ASN A 70 -8.19 -6.00 -12.47
C ASN A 70 -9.39 -5.17 -11.99
N GLY A 71 -9.15 -3.94 -11.51
CA GLY A 71 -10.19 -3.10 -10.92
C GLY A 71 -10.73 -3.68 -9.61
N VAL A 72 -11.80 -3.07 -9.09
CA VAL A 72 -12.49 -3.55 -7.89
C VAL A 72 -13.93 -3.91 -8.25
N ARG A 73 -14.29 -5.17 -8.04
CA ARG A 73 -15.66 -5.66 -8.20
C ARG A 73 -16.56 -5.04 -7.12
N ARG A 74 -17.68 -4.46 -7.53
CA ARG A 74 -18.68 -3.86 -6.64
C ARG A 74 -20.08 -4.26 -7.06
N LEU A 75 -20.93 -4.57 -6.09
CA LEU A 75 -22.36 -4.71 -6.32
C LEU A 75 -22.97 -3.34 -6.61
N ARG A 76 -23.88 -3.31 -7.59
CA ARG A 76 -24.64 -2.10 -7.88
C ARG A 76 -25.95 -2.12 -7.10
N PHE A 77 -26.22 -1.04 -6.40
CA PHE A 77 -27.48 -0.84 -5.69
C PHE A 77 -28.27 0.32 -6.32
N CYS A 78 -29.59 0.16 -6.39
CA CYS A 78 -30.55 1.20 -6.77
C CYS A 78 -31.64 1.26 -5.69
N HIS A 79 -31.82 2.44 -5.07
CA HIS A 79 -32.75 2.63 -3.95
C HIS A 79 -32.59 1.61 -2.79
N GLY A 80 -31.34 1.23 -2.48
CA GLY A 80 -31.03 0.28 -1.40
C GLY A 80 -31.18 -1.19 -1.78
N ASN A 81 -31.71 -1.50 -2.97
CA ASN A 81 -31.85 -2.86 -3.47
C ASN A 81 -30.73 -3.20 -4.46
N PRO A 82 -30.20 -4.44 -4.45
CA PRO A 82 -29.24 -4.86 -5.46
C PRO A 82 -29.91 -4.85 -6.84
N VAL A 83 -29.23 -4.25 -7.82
CA VAL A 83 -29.62 -4.37 -9.22
C VAL A 83 -29.41 -5.83 -9.61
N ILE A 84 -30.41 -6.47 -10.20
CA ILE A 84 -30.31 -7.86 -10.68
C ILE A 84 -29.97 -7.85 -12.16
N ASP A 85 -29.01 -8.67 -12.57
CA ASP A 85 -28.70 -8.89 -13.98
C ASP A 85 -29.80 -9.74 -14.62
N PRO A 86 -30.49 -9.24 -15.67
CA PRO A 86 -31.60 -9.96 -16.29
C PRO A 86 -31.17 -11.25 -17.00
N SER A 87 -29.89 -11.43 -17.31
CA SER A 87 -29.37 -12.62 -18.00
C SER A 87 -29.05 -13.78 -17.04
N THR A 88 -28.62 -13.48 -15.82
CA THR A 88 -28.20 -14.49 -14.84
C THR A 88 -29.20 -14.64 -13.68
N GLY A 89 -30.02 -13.63 -13.41
CA GLY A 89 -30.88 -13.58 -12.23
C GLY A 89 -30.12 -13.28 -10.93
N GLU A 90 -28.82 -13.01 -10.99
CA GLU A 90 -27.97 -12.71 -9.84
C GLU A 90 -27.73 -11.20 -9.68
N PRO A 91 -27.30 -10.71 -8.49
CA PRO A 91 -26.91 -9.32 -8.31
C PRO A 91 -25.83 -8.87 -9.33
N TYR A 92 -26.11 -7.79 -10.04
CA TYR A 92 -25.22 -7.18 -11.02
C TYR A 92 -23.93 -6.70 -10.36
N VAL A 93 -22.81 -7.15 -10.91
CA VAL A 93 -21.46 -6.80 -10.46
C VAL A 93 -20.79 -5.90 -11.50
N GLU A 94 -20.38 -4.71 -11.08
CA GLU A 94 -19.58 -3.79 -11.89
C GLU A 94 -18.11 -3.87 -11.46
N THR A 95 -17.20 -3.96 -12.43
CA THR A 95 -15.76 -3.82 -12.17
C THR A 95 -15.36 -2.36 -12.35
N LYS A 96 -15.01 -1.70 -11.23
CA LYS A 96 -14.57 -0.31 -11.24
C LYS A 96 -13.06 -0.22 -11.32
N TYR A 97 -12.55 0.36 -12.40
CA TYR A 97 -11.14 0.69 -12.56
C TYR A 97 -10.83 2.08 -12.01
N ASP A 98 -9.62 2.25 -11.48
CA ASP A 98 -9.09 3.55 -11.09
C ASP A 98 -7.90 3.91 -11.99
N ASN A 99 -8.16 4.77 -12.96
CA ASN A 99 -7.15 5.23 -13.91
C ASN A 99 -6.00 5.97 -13.22
N ARG A 100 -6.21 6.57 -12.03
CA ARG A 100 -5.12 7.22 -11.28
C ARG A 100 -4.17 6.17 -10.72
N LEU A 101 -4.69 5.08 -10.15
CA LEU A 101 -3.86 3.97 -9.69
C LEU A 101 -3.06 3.36 -10.84
N LEU A 102 -3.67 3.19 -12.02
CA LEU A 102 -2.96 2.72 -13.21
C LEU A 102 -1.83 3.68 -13.65
N ILE A 103 -2.09 4.98 -13.70
CA ILE A 103 -1.06 5.99 -14.04
C ILE A 103 0.08 6.01 -13.00
N LEU A 104 -0.25 5.86 -11.72
CA LEU A 104 0.75 5.79 -10.65
C LEU A 104 1.60 4.52 -10.75
N ALA A 105 1.00 3.37 -11.03
CA ALA A 105 1.73 2.13 -11.27
C ALA A 105 2.68 2.26 -12.47
N LEU A 106 2.21 2.82 -13.59
CA LEU A 106 3.05 3.07 -14.77
C LEU A 106 4.25 3.99 -14.46
N ARG A 107 4.03 5.03 -13.64
CA ARG A 107 5.09 5.93 -13.18
C ARG A 107 6.11 5.24 -12.27
N LEU A 108 5.65 4.33 -11.42
CA LEU A 108 6.50 3.60 -10.49
C LEU A 108 7.38 2.57 -11.22
N PHE A 109 6.80 1.77 -12.13
CA PHE A 109 7.50 0.68 -12.81
C PHE A 109 8.26 1.09 -14.08
N ARG A 110 7.86 2.19 -14.72
CA ARG A 110 8.45 2.71 -15.97
C ARG A 110 8.64 4.23 -15.90
N PRO A 111 9.37 4.75 -14.87
CA PRO A 111 9.56 6.18 -14.68
C PRO A 111 10.25 6.86 -15.88
N GLU A 112 11.13 6.16 -16.59
CA GLU A 112 11.81 6.64 -17.80
C GLU A 112 10.84 7.01 -18.93
N LYS A 113 9.66 6.40 -18.96
CA LYS A 113 8.64 6.60 -20.00
C LYS A 113 7.45 7.42 -19.51
N TYR A 114 7.06 7.28 -18.25
CA TYR A 114 5.82 7.86 -17.71
C TYR A 114 6.01 8.77 -16.51
N GLY A 115 7.26 8.98 -16.06
CA GLY A 115 7.62 9.86 -14.96
C GLY A 115 7.14 11.31 -15.16
N PRO A 116 7.27 12.15 -14.13
CA PRO A 116 6.87 13.54 -14.23
C PRO A 116 7.66 14.23 -15.35
N ILE A 117 6.95 15.05 -16.15
CA ILE A 117 7.51 15.78 -17.29
C ILE A 117 8.34 16.99 -16.82
N TRP A 118 9.23 16.82 -15.85
CA TRP A 118 10.21 17.85 -15.48
C TRP A 118 11.48 17.60 -16.27
N GLY A 119 11.51 18.12 -17.50
CA GLY A 119 12.70 18.01 -18.36
C GLY A 119 12.46 17.80 -19.85
N VAL A 120 11.25 17.98 -20.39
CA VAL A 120 11.11 18.05 -21.86
C VAL A 120 11.77 19.36 -22.33
N PRO A 121 12.83 19.31 -23.16
CA PRO A 121 13.37 20.51 -23.78
C PRO A 121 12.25 21.21 -24.54
N ALA A 122 12.22 22.54 -24.51
CA ALA A 122 11.16 23.36 -25.13
C ALA A 122 10.88 22.98 -26.60
N ALA A 123 11.85 22.35 -27.29
CA ALA A 123 11.77 21.85 -28.65
C ALA A 123 10.69 20.77 -28.92
N PHE A 124 10.19 20.07 -27.89
CA PHE A 124 9.17 19.01 -28.06
C PHE A 124 7.77 19.38 -27.55
N ARG A 125 7.56 20.63 -27.12
CA ARG A 125 6.21 21.15 -26.90
C ARG A 125 5.62 21.48 -28.27
N ARG A 126 4.83 20.55 -28.83
CA ARG A 126 4.09 20.81 -30.08
C ARG A 126 3.24 22.08 -29.90
N ARG A 127 3.34 23.00 -30.87
CA ARG A 127 2.50 24.19 -31.02
C ARG A 127 1.02 23.82 -31.06
#